data_AF-A0A0R3Q0M3-F1
#
_entry.id   AF-A0A0R3Q0M3-F1
#
_cell.length_a   1.000
_cell.length_b   1.000
_cell.length_c   1.000
_cell.angle_alpha   90.00
_cell.angle_beta   90.00
_cell.angle_gamma   90.00
#
_symmetry.space_group_name_H-M   'P 1'
#
loop_
_entity.id
_entity.type
_entity.pdbx_description
1 polymer ?
#
loop_
_entity_poly.entity_id
_entity_poly.type
_entity_poly.pdbx_seq_one_letter_code
_entity_poly.pdbx_strand_id
1 'polypeptide(L)'
;MLLDVENRPHCDLSITAGSGDDRVVFSAHKYKLIAHSDVFRAMFRHNTKESETNAIVIEEFPVAAVRNMLIFIYAGSISLQDLELQDVSDLMQLAEKYIILVLKAMCEQELIARICSRNVVDCVELADLYQAACLYTDCLHFMNNNRHGTLSSESWRLLKVRNPRLSDSVMEHMNALTNVDPIRLSPPVKTNRLS
;
A
#
# COMPACT_ATOMS: atom_id res chain seq x y z
N MET A 1 -9.59 -20.43 11.92
CA MET A 1 -8.43 -21.17 12.47
C MET A 1 -7.26 -20.20 12.44
N LEU A 2 -7.01 -19.54 13.57
CA LEU A 2 -5.88 -18.62 13.71
C LEU A 2 -4.61 -19.47 13.55
N LEU A 3 -3.91 -19.30 12.44
CA LEU A 3 -2.69 -20.03 12.18
C LEU A 3 -1.63 -19.50 13.14
N ASP A 4 -1.28 -20.31 14.14
CA ASP A 4 -0.14 -20.05 15.01
C ASP A 4 1.10 -19.84 14.11
N VAL A 5 1.53 -18.58 13.98
CA VAL A 5 2.70 -18.22 13.16
C VAL A 5 3.98 -18.60 13.91
N GLU A 6 3.88 -18.90 15.20
CA GLU A 6 5.03 -19.03 16.09
C GLU A 6 5.53 -20.47 16.19
N ASN A 7 4.70 -21.48 15.91
CA ASN A 7 5.12 -22.89 15.97
C ASN A 7 4.53 -23.76 14.85
N ARG A 8 5.15 -23.71 13.66
CA ARG A 8 4.74 -24.54 12.52
C ARG A 8 5.75 -25.64 12.23
N PRO A 9 5.32 -26.90 12.04
CA PRO A 9 6.24 -27.99 11.73
C PRO A 9 6.88 -27.79 10.36
N HIS A 10 8.10 -28.29 10.19
CA HIS A 10 8.85 -28.29 8.92
C HIS A 10 9.23 -26.91 8.35
N CYS A 11 9.30 -25.88 9.19
CA CYS A 11 9.84 -24.58 8.77
C CYS A 11 11.32 -24.71 8.38
N ASP A 12 11.69 -24.05 7.27
CA ASP A 12 13.03 -24.04 6.68
C ASP A 12 13.61 -22.61 6.60
N LEU A 13 12.97 -21.66 7.28
CA LEU A 13 13.33 -20.25 7.32
C LEU A 13 12.96 -19.62 8.67
N SER A 14 13.82 -18.75 9.19
CA SER A 14 13.50 -17.81 10.27
C SER A 14 13.41 -16.38 9.74
N ILE A 15 12.46 -15.59 10.26
CA ILE A 15 12.30 -14.17 9.93
C ILE A 15 12.32 -13.39 11.24
N THR A 16 13.36 -12.59 11.44
CA THR A 16 13.46 -11.68 12.58
C THR A 16 12.85 -10.34 12.21
N ALA A 17 11.82 -9.90 12.92
CA ALA A 17 11.15 -8.62 12.73
C ALA A 17 11.35 -7.70 13.92
N GLY A 18 11.30 -6.38 13.68
CA GLY A 18 11.45 -5.35 14.72
C GLY A 18 12.90 -5.01 15.02
N SER A 19 13.13 -4.03 15.89
CA SER A 19 14.44 -3.52 16.24
C SER A 19 14.65 -3.49 17.76
N GLY A 20 15.92 -3.43 18.20
CA GLY A 20 16.26 -3.41 19.63
C GLY A 20 15.79 -4.66 20.38
N ASP A 21 15.20 -4.45 21.56
CA ASP A 21 14.72 -5.49 22.46
C ASP A 21 13.34 -6.07 22.07
N ASP A 22 12.62 -5.42 21.14
CA ASP A 22 11.28 -5.83 20.69
C ASP A 22 11.30 -6.80 19.50
N ARG A 23 12.47 -7.42 19.23
CA ARG A 23 12.62 -8.36 18.11
C ARG A 23 11.81 -9.62 18.33
N VAL A 24 11.06 -10.02 17.30
CA VAL A 24 10.32 -11.28 17.27
C VAL A 24 10.80 -12.13 16.12
N VAL A 25 10.98 -13.42 16.37
CA VAL A 25 11.37 -14.41 15.34
C VAL A 25 10.16 -15.22 14.93
N PHE A 26 9.83 -15.20 13.64
CA PHE A 26 8.80 -16.02 13.04
C PHE A 26 9.42 -17.23 12.33
N SER A 27 8.80 -18.39 12.50
CA SER A 27 9.14 -19.58 11.71
C SER A 27 8.32 -19.60 10.41
N ALA A 28 8.98 -19.80 9.27
CA ALA A 28 8.35 -19.73 7.96
C ALA A 28 8.82 -20.81 6.98
N HIS A 29 8.09 -20.92 5.86
CA HIS A 29 8.43 -21.82 4.75
C HIS A 29 8.88 -21.00 3.54
N LYS A 30 10.09 -21.22 3.04
CA LYS A 30 10.63 -20.49 1.88
C LYS A 30 9.70 -20.56 0.68
N TYR A 31 9.16 -21.75 0.37
CA TYR A 31 8.31 -21.92 -0.81
C TYR A 31 7.03 -21.05 -0.76
N LYS A 32 6.48 -20.79 0.44
CA LYS A 32 5.32 -19.90 0.59
C LYS A 32 5.68 -18.46 0.25
N LEU A 33 6.82 -17.99 0.74
CA LEU A 33 7.31 -16.64 0.45
C LEU A 33 7.64 -16.47 -1.04
N ILE A 34 8.37 -17.43 -1.62
CA ILE A 34 8.74 -17.44 -3.04
C ILE A 34 7.51 -17.41 -3.96
N ALA A 35 6.44 -18.11 -3.59
CA ALA A 35 5.22 -18.15 -4.37
C ALA A 35 4.48 -16.79 -4.45
N HIS A 36 4.71 -15.90 -3.47
CA HIS A 36 4.00 -14.62 -3.35
C HIS A 36 4.88 -13.39 -3.66
N SER A 37 6.19 -13.57 -3.82
CA SER A 37 7.14 -12.47 -3.98
C SER A 37 8.35 -12.87 -4.80
N ASP A 38 8.60 -12.13 -5.87
CA ASP A 38 9.83 -12.29 -6.65
C ASP A 38 11.07 -11.75 -5.92
N VAL A 39 10.88 -10.86 -4.94
CA VAL A 39 11.97 -10.43 -4.04
C VAL A 39 12.41 -11.60 -3.17
N PHE A 40 11.48 -12.30 -2.52
CA PHE A 40 11.82 -13.51 -1.76
C PHE A 40 12.38 -14.61 -2.67
N ARG A 41 11.84 -14.77 -3.89
CA ARG A 41 12.41 -15.69 -4.89
C ARG A 41 13.87 -15.38 -5.19
N ALA A 42 14.21 -14.10 -5.37
CA ALA A 42 15.58 -13.67 -5.62
C ALA A 42 16.47 -13.88 -4.39
N MET A 43 15.98 -13.55 -3.19
CA MET A 43 16.69 -13.75 -1.91
C MET A 43 17.07 -15.20 -1.63
N PHE A 44 16.33 -16.18 -2.16
CA PHE A 44 16.65 -17.61 -1.93
C PHE A 44 17.38 -18.27 -3.10
N ARG A 45 17.85 -17.51 -4.09
CA ARG A 45 18.78 -18.04 -5.10
C ARG A 45 20.15 -18.32 -4.49
N HIS A 46 20.87 -19.27 -5.08
CA HIS A 46 22.21 -19.67 -4.63
C HIS A 46 23.17 -18.47 -4.48
N ASN A 47 24.06 -18.56 -3.49
CA ASN A 47 25.11 -17.58 -3.17
C ASN A 47 24.61 -16.23 -2.64
N THR A 48 23.46 -16.24 -1.97
CA THR A 48 22.98 -15.11 -1.15
C THR A 48 23.08 -15.45 0.33
N LYS A 49 23.25 -14.44 1.18
CA LYS A 49 23.32 -14.62 2.64
C LYS A 49 22.09 -15.36 3.17
N GLU A 50 20.91 -14.99 2.69
CA GLU A 50 19.63 -15.56 3.07
C GLU A 50 19.51 -17.04 2.63
N SER A 51 20.06 -17.40 1.47
CA SER A 51 20.12 -18.80 1.01
C SER A 51 21.04 -19.67 1.87
N GLU A 52 22.14 -19.12 2.39
CA GLU A 52 23.12 -19.85 3.22
C GLU A 52 22.67 -19.96 4.68
N THR A 53 22.10 -18.88 5.22
CA THR A 53 21.73 -18.79 6.65
C THR A 53 20.32 -19.30 6.94
N ASN A 54 19.46 -19.41 5.92
CA ASN A 54 18.03 -19.68 6.10
C ASN A 54 17.36 -18.68 7.06
N ALA A 55 17.79 -17.42 7.01
CA ALA A 55 17.28 -16.35 7.88
C ALA A 55 17.09 -15.04 7.10
N ILE A 56 16.02 -14.30 7.43
CA ILE A 56 15.76 -12.94 6.96
C ILE A 56 15.64 -12.02 8.17
N VAL A 57 16.10 -10.78 8.02
CA VAL A 57 15.99 -9.73 9.04
C VAL A 57 15.23 -8.54 8.44
N ILE A 58 14.17 -8.11 9.12
CA ILE A 58 13.27 -7.00 8.73
C ILE A 58 13.15 -6.05 9.93
N GLU A 59 14.09 -5.13 10.05
CA GLU A 59 14.20 -4.23 11.22
C GLU A 59 13.45 -2.91 11.04
N GLU A 60 13.23 -2.52 9.78
CA GLU A 60 12.66 -1.22 9.41
C GLU A 60 11.12 -1.18 9.48
N PHE A 61 10.47 -2.31 9.78
CA PHE A 61 9.01 -2.40 9.90
C PHE A 61 8.57 -2.90 11.28
N PRO A 62 7.40 -2.45 11.78
CA PRO A 62 6.81 -2.99 12.98
C PRO A 62 6.58 -4.50 12.88
N VAL A 63 6.75 -5.21 14.00
CA VAL A 63 6.48 -6.65 14.10
C VAL A 63 5.06 -7.00 13.63
N ALA A 64 4.08 -6.12 13.91
CA ALA A 64 2.70 -6.29 13.47
C ALA A 64 2.56 -6.31 11.94
N ALA A 65 3.26 -5.44 11.21
CA ALA A 65 3.25 -5.42 9.75
C ALA A 65 3.81 -6.73 9.17
N VAL A 66 4.95 -7.21 9.70
CA VAL A 66 5.55 -8.48 9.27
C VAL A 66 4.62 -9.66 9.58
N ARG A 67 4.00 -9.68 10.77
CA ARG A 67 3.01 -10.70 11.16
C ARG A 67 1.83 -10.72 10.19
N ASN A 68 1.28 -9.56 9.86
CA ASN A 68 0.13 -9.41 8.94
C ASN A 68 0.48 -9.84 7.51
N MET A 69 1.68 -9.50 7.02
CA MET A 69 2.19 -9.99 5.73
C MET A 69 2.28 -11.53 5.73
N LEU A 70 2.80 -12.14 6.80
CA LEU A 70 2.88 -13.59 6.91
C LEU A 70 1.49 -14.22 6.97
N ILE A 71 0.55 -13.68 7.75
CA ILE A 71 -0.84 -14.14 7.77
C ILE A 71 -1.42 -14.16 6.35
N PHE A 72 -1.25 -13.07 5.60
CA PHE A 72 -1.68 -12.98 4.21
C PHE A 72 -1.03 -14.07 3.33
N ILE A 73 0.31 -14.24 3.37
CA ILE A 73 1.03 -15.24 2.57
C ILE A 73 0.52 -16.68 2.82
N TYR A 74 0.08 -16.97 4.05
CA TYR A 74 -0.40 -18.31 4.38
C TYR A 74 -1.90 -18.51 4.16
N ALA A 75 -2.72 -17.50 4.44
CA ALA A 75 -4.18 -17.58 4.35
C ALA A 75 -4.74 -17.09 3.01
N GLY A 76 -3.93 -16.39 2.21
CA GLY A 76 -4.34 -15.73 0.96
C GLY A 76 -5.17 -14.46 1.16
N SER A 77 -5.47 -14.08 2.41
CA SER A 77 -6.28 -12.90 2.76
C SER A 77 -6.03 -12.47 4.21
N ILE A 78 -6.42 -11.24 4.54
CA ILE A 78 -6.37 -10.65 5.90
C ILE A 78 -7.49 -9.61 6.04
N SER A 79 -8.05 -9.45 7.25
CA SER A 79 -8.96 -8.34 7.58
C SER A 79 -8.15 -7.08 7.87
N LEU A 80 -8.34 -6.03 7.07
CA LEU A 80 -7.66 -4.74 7.26
C LEU A 80 -8.55 -3.70 7.98
N GLN A 81 -9.85 -3.95 8.06
CA GLN A 81 -10.85 -3.00 8.59
C GLN A 81 -10.66 -2.73 10.09
N ASP A 82 -10.17 -3.73 10.81
CA ASP A 82 -9.93 -3.67 12.25
C ASP A 82 -8.56 -3.05 12.58
N LEU A 83 -7.73 -2.76 11.57
CA LEU A 83 -6.40 -2.18 11.74
C LEU A 83 -6.46 -0.65 11.78
N GLU A 84 -5.53 -0.05 12.52
CA GLU A 84 -5.31 1.38 12.47
C GLU A 84 -4.77 1.80 11.09
N LEU A 85 -5.02 3.05 10.69
CA LEU A 85 -4.54 3.54 9.39
C LEU A 85 -3.01 3.43 9.25
N GLN A 86 -2.29 3.62 10.37
CA GLN A 86 -0.84 3.48 10.39
C GLN A 86 -0.42 2.04 10.11
N ASP A 87 -1.07 1.05 10.72
CA ASP A 87 -0.77 -0.37 10.49
C ASP A 87 -1.04 -0.78 9.02
N VAL A 88 -2.13 -0.26 8.43
CA VAL A 88 -2.45 -0.51 7.00
C VAL A 88 -1.38 0.13 6.10
N SER A 89 -0.95 1.35 6.44
CA SER A 89 0.14 2.04 5.74
C SER A 89 1.45 1.26 5.83
N ASP A 90 1.87 0.84 7.02
CA ASP A 90 3.11 0.08 7.22
C ASP A 90 3.08 -1.26 6.49
N LEU A 91 1.91 -1.92 6.47
CA LEU A 91 1.70 -3.15 5.71
C LEU A 91 1.79 -2.90 4.19
N MET A 92 1.24 -1.79 3.69
CA MET A 92 1.34 -1.40 2.27
C MET A 92 2.80 -1.19 1.87
N GLN A 93 3.56 -0.47 2.70
CA GLN A 93 4.99 -0.19 2.49
C GLN A 93 5.82 -1.49 2.46
N LEU A 94 5.55 -2.39 3.39
CA LEU A 94 6.18 -3.71 3.44
C LEU A 94 5.81 -4.56 2.20
N ALA A 95 4.54 -4.52 1.79
CA ALA A 95 4.07 -5.22 0.59
C ALA A 95 4.73 -4.67 -0.68
N GLU A 96 4.95 -3.36 -0.77
CA GLU A 96 5.72 -2.75 -1.86
C GLU A 96 7.18 -3.20 -1.86
N LYS A 97 7.85 -3.16 -0.69
CA LYS A 97 9.26 -3.61 -0.55
C LYS A 97 9.46 -5.04 -1.06
N TYR A 98 8.52 -5.92 -0.77
CA TYR A 98 8.57 -7.32 -1.17
C TYR A 98 7.78 -7.62 -2.46
N ILE A 99 7.25 -6.61 -3.14
CA ILE A 99 6.48 -6.74 -4.40
C ILE A 99 5.34 -7.78 -4.28
N ILE A 100 4.61 -7.73 -3.16
CA ILE A 100 3.42 -8.56 -2.92
C ILE A 100 2.20 -7.78 -3.43
N LEU A 101 2.04 -7.72 -4.75
CA LEU A 101 1.11 -6.83 -5.45
C LEU A 101 -0.34 -6.93 -4.94
N VAL A 102 -0.83 -8.14 -4.66
CA VAL A 102 -2.20 -8.34 -4.17
C VAL A 102 -2.39 -7.73 -2.78
N LEU A 103 -1.41 -7.90 -1.88
CA LEU A 103 -1.47 -7.33 -0.54
C LEU A 103 -1.40 -5.80 -0.59
N LYS A 104 -0.51 -5.25 -1.43
CA LYS A 104 -0.43 -3.80 -1.66
C LYS A 104 -1.77 -3.25 -2.13
N ALA A 105 -2.38 -3.88 -3.14
CA ALA A 105 -3.68 -3.45 -3.66
C ALA A 105 -4.78 -3.49 -2.59
N MET A 106 -4.80 -4.52 -1.73
CA MET A 106 -5.74 -4.58 -0.60
C MET A 106 -5.55 -3.41 0.37
N CYS A 107 -4.29 -3.08 0.71
CA CYS A 107 -3.99 -1.94 1.57
C CYS A 107 -4.38 -0.61 0.91
N GLU A 108 -4.12 -0.44 -0.40
CA GLU A 108 -4.55 0.74 -1.15
C GLU A 108 -6.06 0.94 -1.06
N GLN A 109 -6.85 -0.11 -1.28
CA GLN A 109 -8.32 -0.02 -1.20
C GLN A 109 -8.82 0.35 0.20
N GLU A 110 -8.21 -0.20 1.25
CA GLU A 110 -8.56 0.15 2.63
C GLU A 110 -8.22 1.61 2.96
N LEU A 111 -7.06 2.10 2.49
CA LEU A 111 -6.67 3.50 2.66
C LEU A 111 -7.60 4.43 1.88
N ILE A 112 -7.96 4.08 0.64
CA ILE A 112 -8.92 4.83 -0.20
C ILE A 112 -10.27 4.97 0.51
N ALA A 113 -10.81 3.88 1.06
CA ALA A 113 -12.08 3.88 1.77
C ALA A 113 -12.10 4.81 3.00
N ARG A 114 -10.93 5.20 3.50
CA ARG A 114 -10.75 6.00 4.71
C ARG A 114 -10.10 7.37 4.43
N ILE A 115 -10.01 7.78 3.17
CA ILE A 115 -9.58 9.14 2.80
C ILE A 115 -10.57 10.16 3.37
N CYS A 116 -10.02 11.23 3.95
CA CYS A 116 -10.76 12.38 4.43
C CYS A 116 -9.91 13.67 4.33
N SER A 117 -10.54 14.81 4.60
CA SER A 117 -9.86 16.12 4.53
C SER A 117 -8.65 16.25 5.46
N ARG A 118 -8.58 15.44 6.52
CA ARG A 118 -7.47 15.48 7.48
C ARG A 118 -6.23 14.72 7.01
N ASN A 119 -6.38 13.65 6.23
CA ASN A 119 -5.30 12.73 5.88
C ASN A 119 -4.96 12.70 4.39
N VAL A 120 -5.78 13.28 3.50
CA VAL A 120 -5.59 13.13 2.04
C VAL A 120 -4.22 13.60 1.54
N VAL A 121 -3.63 14.62 2.17
CA VAL A 121 -2.29 15.11 1.81
C VAL A 121 -1.21 14.09 2.23
N ASP A 122 -1.33 13.50 3.42
CA ASP A 122 -0.41 12.45 3.85
C ASP A 122 -0.56 11.19 2.98
N CYS A 123 -1.79 10.86 2.60
CA CYS A 123 -2.08 9.74 1.70
C CYS A 123 -1.49 9.94 0.29
N VAL A 124 -1.53 11.15 -0.28
CA VAL A 124 -0.94 11.41 -1.60
C VAL A 124 0.59 11.33 -1.56
N GLU A 125 1.21 11.77 -0.46
CA GLU A 125 2.65 11.63 -0.24
C GLU A 125 3.07 10.18 -0.08
N LEU A 126 2.33 9.42 0.72
CA LEU A 126 2.52 7.99 0.86
C LEU A 126 2.38 7.27 -0.48
N ALA A 127 1.38 7.66 -1.28
CA ALA A 127 1.10 7.02 -2.55
C ALA A 127 2.18 7.28 -3.60
N ASP A 128 2.71 8.50 -3.65
CA ASP A 128 3.86 8.87 -4.50
C ASP A 128 5.11 8.07 -4.09
N LEU A 129 5.42 8.05 -2.79
CA LEU A 129 6.63 7.40 -2.27
C LEU A 129 6.66 5.89 -2.51
N TYR A 130 5.51 5.22 -2.38
CA TYR A 130 5.39 3.76 -2.48
C TYR A 130 4.70 3.28 -3.76
N GLN A 131 4.66 4.12 -4.79
CA GLN A 131 4.12 3.79 -6.12
C GLN A 131 2.70 3.22 -6.08
N ALA A 132 1.86 3.73 -5.17
CA ALA A 132 0.49 3.29 -4.95
C ALA A 132 -0.47 4.06 -5.87
N ALA A 133 -0.49 3.67 -7.14
CA ALA A 133 -1.15 4.44 -8.21
C ALA A 133 -2.67 4.57 -8.01
N CYS A 134 -3.34 3.55 -7.44
CA CYS A 134 -4.78 3.64 -7.18
C CYS A 134 -5.04 4.66 -6.06
N LEU A 135 -4.31 4.54 -4.94
CA LEU A 135 -4.41 5.49 -3.83
C LEU A 135 -4.12 6.93 -4.26
N TYR A 136 -3.10 7.13 -5.10
CA TYR A 136 -2.75 8.44 -5.63
C TYR A 136 -3.91 9.06 -6.43
N THR A 137 -4.49 8.28 -7.34
CA THR A 137 -5.59 8.73 -8.21
C THR A 137 -6.83 9.10 -7.39
N ASP A 138 -7.23 8.28 -6.43
CA ASP A 138 -8.37 8.55 -5.55
C ASP A 138 -8.12 9.76 -4.63
N CYS A 139 -6.88 9.95 -4.16
CA CYS A 139 -6.48 11.17 -3.44
C CYS A 139 -6.69 12.41 -4.32
N LEU A 140 -6.24 12.39 -5.58
CA LEU A 140 -6.44 13.51 -6.50
C LEU A 140 -7.92 13.80 -6.75
N HIS A 141 -8.75 12.78 -6.92
CA HIS A 141 -10.20 12.95 -7.05
C HIS A 141 -10.83 13.58 -5.80
N PHE A 142 -10.47 13.09 -4.62
CA PHE A 142 -10.95 13.65 -3.35
C PHE A 142 -10.52 15.12 -3.19
N MET A 143 -9.24 15.41 -3.47
CA MET A 143 -8.69 16.77 -3.39
C MET A 143 -9.35 17.70 -4.39
N ASN A 144 -9.65 17.23 -5.61
CA ASN A 144 -10.35 18.04 -6.62
C ASN A 144 -11.80 18.33 -6.21
N ASN A 145 -12.50 17.34 -5.67
CA ASN A 145 -13.87 17.53 -5.16
C ASN A 145 -13.93 18.47 -3.95
N ASN A 146 -12.86 18.52 -3.14
CA ASN A 146 -12.72 19.38 -1.97
C ASN A 146 -11.69 20.50 -2.17
N ARG A 147 -11.50 20.96 -3.42
CA ARG A 147 -10.36 21.78 -3.84
C ARG A 147 -10.09 22.98 -2.95
N HIS A 148 -11.11 23.79 -2.64
CA HIS A 148 -10.91 24.95 -1.77
C HIS A 148 -10.42 24.55 -0.37
N GLY A 149 -11.04 23.55 0.25
CA GLY A 149 -10.66 23.07 1.58
C GLY A 149 -9.24 22.51 1.62
N THR A 150 -8.87 21.74 0.60
CA THR A 150 -7.52 21.17 0.47
C THR A 150 -6.47 22.26 0.23
N LEU A 151 -6.67 23.15 -0.75
CA LEU A 151 -5.65 24.14 -1.11
C LEU A 151 -5.44 25.22 -0.04
N SER A 152 -6.43 25.43 0.83
CA SER A 152 -6.33 26.31 2.00
C SER A 152 -5.82 25.60 3.26
N SER A 153 -5.60 24.28 3.24
CA SER A 153 -5.19 23.53 4.43
C SER A 153 -3.72 23.77 4.78
N GLU A 154 -3.42 23.64 6.08
CA GLU A 154 -2.04 23.66 6.57
C GLU A 154 -1.22 22.50 6.01
N SER A 155 -1.81 21.30 5.93
CA SER A 155 -1.13 20.12 5.35
C SER A 155 -0.68 20.35 3.92
N TRP A 156 -1.52 20.98 3.08
CA TRP A 156 -1.14 21.35 1.71
C TRP A 156 -0.03 22.39 1.67
N ARG A 157 -0.07 23.39 2.57
CA ARG A 157 1.00 24.38 2.70
C ARG A 157 2.34 23.73 3.06
N LEU A 158 2.33 22.77 3.98
CA LEU A 158 3.52 22.03 4.40
C LEU A 158 4.05 21.13 3.28
N LEU A 159 3.18 20.44 2.53
CA LEU A 159 3.58 19.65 1.36
C LEU A 159 4.35 20.50 0.34
N LYS A 160 3.86 21.70 -0.01
CA LYS A 160 4.57 22.59 -0.94
C LYS A 160 6.00 22.94 -0.50
N VAL A 161 6.25 23.02 0.81
CA VAL A 161 7.59 23.29 1.35
C VAL A 161 8.44 22.03 1.35
N ARG A 162 7.87 20.90 1.80
CA ARG A 162 8.58 19.63 1.96
C ARG A 162 8.91 18.95 0.64
N ASN A 163 7.97 18.93 -0.29
CA ASN A 163 8.09 18.28 -1.59
C ASN A 163 7.42 19.12 -2.69
N PRO A 164 8.10 20.19 -3.18
CA PRO A 164 7.57 21.06 -4.23
C PRO A 164 7.21 20.29 -5.50
N ARG A 165 8.05 19.30 -5.89
CA ARG A 165 7.83 18.49 -7.10
C ARG A 165 6.51 17.73 -7.06
N LEU A 166 6.21 17.09 -5.94
CA LEU A 166 4.94 16.39 -5.77
C LEU A 166 3.78 17.39 -5.75
N SER A 167 3.92 18.52 -5.05
CA SER A 167 2.86 19.53 -5.01
C SER A 167 2.53 20.09 -6.40
N ASP A 168 3.54 20.33 -7.25
CA ASP A 168 3.37 20.78 -8.62
C ASP A 168 2.68 19.72 -9.48
N SER A 169 3.11 18.45 -9.37
CA SER A 169 2.49 17.32 -10.04
C SER A 169 1.01 17.17 -9.66
N VAL A 170 0.70 17.24 -8.35
CA VAL A 170 -0.69 17.18 -7.86
C VAL A 170 -1.52 18.32 -8.44
N MET A 171 -1.00 19.55 -8.44
CA MET A 171 -1.70 20.71 -9.01
C MET A 171 -1.96 20.56 -10.51
N GLU A 172 -0.98 20.06 -11.26
CA GLU A 172 -1.12 19.81 -12.70
C GLU A 172 -2.23 18.79 -12.98
N HIS A 173 -2.22 17.66 -12.27
CA HIS A 173 -3.27 16.64 -12.41
C HIS A 173 -4.65 17.18 -11.99
N MET A 174 -4.75 17.92 -10.88
CA MET A 174 -6.02 18.51 -10.46
C MET A 174 -6.56 19.50 -11.49
N ASN A 175 -5.71 20.32 -12.12
CA ASN A 175 -6.14 21.26 -13.17
C ASN A 175 -6.57 20.51 -14.45
N ALA A 176 -5.91 19.40 -14.80
CA ALA A 176 -6.33 18.55 -15.91
C ALA A 176 -7.73 17.94 -15.67
N LEU A 177 -8.06 17.55 -14.43
CA LEU A 177 -9.39 17.05 -14.06
C LEU A 177 -10.49 18.12 -14.19
N THR A 178 -10.18 19.39 -13.96
CA THR A 178 -11.15 20.50 -14.13
C THR A 178 -11.42 20.88 -15.59
N ASN A 179 -10.52 20.52 -16.51
CA ASN A 179 -10.62 20.84 -17.94
C ASN A 179 -11.34 19.76 -18.76
N VAL A 180 -11.93 18.74 -18.11
CA VAL A 180 -12.75 17.73 -18.79
C VAL A 180 -14.17 18.30 -18.96
N ASP A 181 -14.48 18.77 -20.17
CA ASP A 181 -15.80 19.30 -20.54
C ASP A 181 -16.96 18.36 -20.14
N PRO A 182 -18.01 18.83 -19.45
CA PRO A 182 -19.19 18.04 -19.08
C PRO A 182 -20.01 17.46 -20.25
N ILE A 183 -19.64 17.72 -21.51
CA ILE A 183 -20.52 17.55 -22.67
C ILE A 183 -20.53 16.11 -23.24
N ARG A 184 -19.61 15.21 -22.83
CA ARG A 184 -19.53 13.85 -23.41
C ARG A 184 -20.29 12.74 -22.67
N LEU A 185 -21.31 13.07 -21.87
CA LEU A 185 -22.18 12.07 -21.21
C LEU A 185 -23.68 12.26 -21.54
N SER A 186 -24.01 12.70 -22.75
CA SER A 186 -25.36 12.44 -23.28
C SER A 186 -25.35 11.11 -24.04
N PRO A 187 -26.13 10.09 -23.62
CA PRO A 187 -26.31 8.90 -24.45
C PRO A 187 -26.93 9.33 -25.80
N PRO A 188 -26.62 8.63 -26.90
CA PRO A 188 -27.17 8.97 -28.20
C PRO A 188 -28.70 8.97 -28.11
N VAL A 189 -29.30 10.13 -28.41
CA VAL A 189 -30.75 10.28 -28.56
C VAL A 189 -31.18 9.30 -29.64
N LYS A 190 -31.85 8.22 -29.24
CA LYS A 190 -32.52 7.33 -30.18
C LYS A 190 -33.64 8.15 -30.83
N THR A 191 -33.41 8.58 -32.06
CA THR A 191 -34.45 9.14 -32.90
C THR A 191 -35.43 8.03 -33.22
N ASN A 192 -36.57 8.01 -32.53
CA ASN A 192 -37.72 7.22 -32.94
C ASN A 192 -38.20 7.76 -34.30
N ARG A 193 -37.91 7.04 -35.39
CA ARG A 193 -38.72 7.16 -36.59
C ARG A 193 -40.03 6.43 -36.32
N LEU A 194 -41.09 7.21 -36.18
CA LEU A 194 -42.46 6.73 -36.35
C LEU A 194 -42.74 6.60 -37.86
N SER A 195 -43.37 5.48 -38.22
CA SER A 195 -44.02 5.11 -39.49
C SER A 195 -43.20 5.21 -40.77
#